data_AF-A0A961RHE1-F1
#
_entry.id   AF-A0A961RHE1-F1
#
_cell.length_a   1.000
_cell.length_b   1.000
_cell.length_c   1.000
_cell.angle_alpha   90.00
_cell.angle_beta   90.00
_cell.angle_gamma   90.00
#
_symmetry.space_group_name_H-M   'P 1'
#
loop_
_entity.id
_entity.type
_entity.pdbx_description
1 polymer ?
#
loop_
_entity_poly.entity_id
_entity_poly.type
_entity_poly.pdbx_seq_one_letter_code
_entity_poly.pdbx_strand_id
1 'polypeptide(L)'
;MSRSLIVLATIFAMALWFVPGGNAQELPSSIYGQAEAGKSAGLAAYKAGDYAEAFRIWDKQARAGNAAAAYNMGILYANGKGVTPSQETAFAWFKYAADLGDIDGQVRTGRMYMSGQGVERSEAKAKPYLEMAAAEGSADADNYLGLIAISLSNDEAIAYWERAAKKDHEGALTNLTLLYGREGFGAFDAQKAIYWGKRAEAAGSARAKTVLAELYAKGYASEDEQAASREKLKAAALAGDVVALAALSETERSLMQIERLSILEKKAKQGDARAQWELGNIYWTGAAGEQSDAKAVDYYQQAMRGGDPNAYDALGRALLVGRGIERDEALGVSYLKHSAQLGQPESVAALMVAGVAAYWEDANYALSFRIFSALSELEQTDAHYLLARHYEYGQGVAGDAVEAERLYRKAASEGNPFAAHALGMDAEFQGRYEEARRFYQKAADAGYSEGFMGLAGLHAAGRGVSKDLERAAALYDEAARLGNDQAATWASIERSHARRQRENATGAVQAQVKKSLDERRKERHLKAIEAAEAEKSRSGMSYSGGPELTGWRKWLVGFAGGSSSGGGYSSGSSGSSHSGSSSGSGYQDPYGGLNPWSRDYQQRRAISNPVSYYQNTYKY
;
A
#
# COMPACT_ATOMS: atom_id res chain seq x y z
N MET A 1 -17.82 2.32 -18.77
CA MET A 1 -16.48 2.47 -19.36
C MET A 1 -15.96 3.85 -18.97
N SER A 2 -14.84 3.93 -18.25
CA SER A 2 -14.34 5.20 -17.71
C SER A 2 -13.77 6.09 -18.83
N ARG A 3 -13.85 7.42 -18.67
CA ARG A 3 -13.26 8.40 -19.62
C ARG A 3 -11.76 8.13 -19.85
N SER A 4 -11.05 7.57 -18.86
CA SER A 4 -9.63 7.19 -18.95
C SER A 4 -9.37 6.10 -20.00
N LEU A 5 -10.27 5.12 -20.14
CA LEU A 5 -10.16 4.06 -21.17
C LEU A 5 -10.33 4.61 -22.59
N ILE A 6 -11.16 5.64 -22.77
CA ILE A 6 -11.37 6.31 -24.06
C ILE A 6 -10.14 7.14 -24.44
N VAL A 7 -9.55 7.86 -23.48
CA VAL A 7 -8.33 8.64 -23.68
C VAL A 7 -7.16 7.73 -24.04
N LEU A 8 -6.96 6.64 -23.30
CA LEU A 8 -5.91 5.64 -23.59
C LEU A 8 -6.08 5.00 -24.97
N ALA A 9 -7.30 4.57 -25.33
CA ALA A 9 -7.57 4.00 -26.65
C ALA A 9 -7.29 4.99 -27.79
N THR A 10 -7.54 6.28 -27.57
CA THR A 10 -7.29 7.34 -28.56
C THR A 10 -5.79 7.60 -28.74
N ILE A 11 -5.02 7.60 -27.66
CA ILE A 11 -3.55 7.76 -27.70
C ILE A 11 -2.89 6.54 -28.38
N PHE A 12 -3.35 5.32 -28.04
CA PHE A 12 -2.87 4.09 -28.68
C PHE A 12 -3.17 4.07 -30.20
N ALA A 13 -4.34 4.58 -30.61
CA ALA A 13 -4.68 4.70 -32.03
C ALA A 13 -3.81 5.72 -32.77
N MET A 14 -3.42 6.82 -32.11
CA MET A 14 -2.50 7.83 -32.67
C MET A 14 -1.06 7.30 -32.79
N ALA A 15 -0.61 6.50 -31.83
CA ALA A 15 0.72 5.89 -31.85
C ALA A 15 0.87 4.79 -32.93
N LEU A 16 -0.21 4.06 -33.24
CA LEU A 16 -0.20 3.00 -34.28
C LEU A 16 -0.11 3.54 -35.71
N TRP A 17 -0.30 4.84 -35.93
CA TRP A 17 -0.20 5.46 -37.26
C TRP A 17 1.22 5.92 -37.61
N PHE A 18 2.17 5.86 -36.69
CA PHE A 18 3.54 6.30 -36.91
C PHE A 18 4.49 5.10 -36.99
N VAL A 19 4.96 4.79 -38.20
CA VAL A 19 6.00 3.79 -38.45
C VAL A 19 7.37 4.49 -38.38
N PRO A 20 8.33 4.04 -37.57
CA PRO A 20 9.65 4.67 -37.53
C PRO A 20 10.39 4.36 -38.84
N GLY A 21 10.74 5.40 -39.61
CA GLY A 21 11.60 5.29 -40.80
C GLY A 21 11.13 5.99 -42.09
N GLY A 22 10.03 6.74 -42.09
CA GLY A 22 9.58 7.49 -43.26
C GLY A 22 10.09 8.93 -43.29
N ASN A 23 10.71 9.36 -44.39
CA ASN A 23 11.14 10.75 -44.63
C ASN A 23 10.02 11.75 -44.26
N ALA A 24 10.32 12.67 -43.33
CA ALA A 24 9.44 13.78 -43.01
C ALA A 24 9.24 14.64 -44.26
N GLN A 25 8.04 14.60 -44.84
CA GLN A 25 7.63 15.63 -45.79
C GLN A 25 7.61 16.96 -45.03
N GLU A 26 8.41 17.92 -45.49
CA GLU A 26 8.43 19.28 -44.97
C GLU A 26 7.01 19.87 -45.00
N LEU A 27 6.43 20.10 -43.82
CA LEU A 27 5.16 20.81 -43.69
C LEU A 27 5.39 22.31 -43.96
N PRO A 28 4.44 23.01 -44.60
CA PRO A 28 4.62 24.40 -45.02
C PRO A 28 4.90 25.34 -43.84
N SER A 29 5.80 26.30 -44.05
CA SER A 29 6.34 27.26 -43.07
C SER A 29 5.30 28.08 -42.28
N SER A 30 4.05 28.17 -42.76
CA SER A 30 2.93 28.81 -42.05
C SER A 30 2.45 28.05 -40.79
N ILE A 31 2.70 26.74 -40.70
CA ILE A 31 2.31 25.89 -39.56
C ILE A 31 3.28 26.08 -38.38
N TYR A 32 4.57 26.27 -38.65
CA TYR A 32 5.58 26.52 -37.62
C TYR A 32 5.29 27.80 -36.82
N GLY A 33 4.84 28.87 -37.48
CA GLY A 33 4.45 30.12 -36.81
C GLY A 33 3.22 30.01 -35.91
N GLN A 34 2.28 29.09 -36.21
CA GLN A 34 1.11 28.84 -35.36
C GLN A 34 1.40 27.85 -34.21
N ALA A 35 2.33 26.92 -34.40
CA ALA A 35 2.76 25.96 -33.38
C ALA A 35 3.48 26.64 -32.20
N GLU A 36 4.27 27.69 -32.48
CA GLU A 36 5.03 28.42 -31.45
C GLU A 36 4.15 29.41 -30.66
N ALA A 37 3.20 30.07 -31.35
CA ALA A 37 2.16 30.88 -30.70
C ALA A 37 1.25 30.04 -29.79
N GLY A 38 0.88 28.83 -30.23
CA GLY A 38 0.09 27.88 -29.45
C GLY A 38 0.79 27.34 -28.19
N LYS A 39 2.12 27.13 -28.24
CA LYS A 39 2.95 26.75 -27.10
C LYS A 39 2.90 27.79 -25.98
N SER A 40 2.86 29.08 -26.35
CA SER A 40 2.82 30.20 -25.40
C SER A 40 1.47 30.37 -24.69
N ALA A 41 0.35 30.14 -25.38
CA ALA A 41 -1.00 30.34 -24.83
C ALA A 41 -1.40 29.26 -23.81
N GLY A 42 -1.13 27.97 -24.08
CA GLY A 42 -1.41 26.90 -23.13
C GLY A 42 -0.55 27.00 -21.86
N LEU A 43 0.72 27.37 -22.02
CA LEU A 43 1.61 27.61 -20.88
C LEU A 43 1.20 28.86 -20.07
N ALA A 44 0.72 29.92 -20.73
CA ALA A 44 0.18 31.09 -20.05
C ALA A 44 -1.08 30.75 -19.23
N ALA A 45 -2.03 29.99 -19.80
CA ALA A 45 -3.20 29.51 -19.07
C ALA A 45 -2.81 28.65 -17.86
N TYR A 46 -1.85 27.73 -18.04
CA TYR A 46 -1.32 26.90 -16.95
C TYR A 46 -0.69 27.73 -15.83
N LYS A 47 0.12 28.74 -16.17
CA LYS A 47 0.74 29.66 -15.20
C LYS A 47 -0.29 30.55 -14.48
N ALA A 48 -1.37 30.91 -15.17
CA ALA A 48 -2.49 31.66 -14.59
C ALA A 48 -3.43 30.80 -13.71
N GLY A 49 -3.19 29.48 -13.64
CA GLY A 49 -4.03 28.55 -12.88
C GLY A 49 -5.29 28.09 -13.63
N ASP A 50 -5.49 28.50 -14.88
CA ASP A 50 -6.59 28.04 -15.74
C ASP A 50 -6.22 26.72 -16.42
N TYR A 51 -6.24 25.66 -15.63
CA TYR A 51 -5.86 24.32 -16.08
C TYR A 51 -6.86 23.70 -17.07
N ALA A 52 -8.12 24.12 -17.03
CA ALA A 52 -9.14 23.64 -17.97
C ALA A 52 -8.88 24.21 -19.37
N GLU A 53 -8.53 25.50 -19.46
CA GLU A 53 -8.16 26.10 -20.73
C GLU A 53 -6.80 25.57 -21.24
N ALA A 54 -5.82 25.39 -20.35
CA ALA A 54 -4.55 24.76 -20.70
C ALA A 54 -4.76 23.34 -21.27
N PHE A 55 -5.62 22.53 -20.64
CA PHE A 55 -5.99 21.21 -21.14
C PHE A 55 -6.63 21.29 -22.54
N ARG A 56 -7.59 22.20 -22.76
CA ARG A 56 -8.27 22.34 -24.05
C ARG A 56 -7.29 22.72 -25.17
N ILE A 57 -6.37 23.64 -24.88
CA ILE A 57 -5.35 24.09 -25.85
C ILE A 57 -4.38 22.95 -26.17
N TRP A 58 -3.84 22.29 -25.15
CA TRP A 58 -2.86 21.23 -25.34
C TRP A 58 -3.45 19.95 -25.90
N ASP A 59 -4.71 19.58 -25.58
CA ASP A 59 -5.37 18.43 -26.21
C ASP A 59 -5.51 18.65 -27.73
N LYS A 60 -5.95 19.84 -28.16
CA LYS A 60 -6.03 20.17 -29.59
C LYS A 60 -4.65 20.08 -30.28
N GLN A 61 -3.61 20.60 -29.64
CA GLN A 61 -2.26 20.62 -30.21
C GLN A 61 -1.60 19.24 -30.21
N ALA A 62 -1.74 18.47 -29.14
CA ALA A 62 -1.21 17.12 -29.03
C ALA A 62 -1.85 16.19 -30.08
N ARG A 63 -3.16 16.33 -30.31
CA ARG A 63 -3.87 15.62 -31.40
C ARG A 63 -3.39 16.00 -32.80
N ALA A 64 -2.78 17.19 -32.94
CA ALA A 64 -2.17 17.65 -34.18
C ALA A 64 -0.67 17.26 -34.28
N GLY A 65 -0.17 16.39 -33.39
CA GLY A 65 1.21 15.91 -33.40
C GLY A 65 2.22 16.87 -32.74
N ASN A 66 1.77 17.83 -31.94
CA ASN A 66 2.70 18.71 -31.21
C ASN A 66 3.29 18.00 -30.00
N ALA A 67 4.60 17.71 -30.07
CA ALA A 67 5.32 16.94 -29.06
C ALA A 67 5.34 17.63 -27.68
N ALA A 68 5.57 18.94 -27.63
CA ALA A 68 5.56 19.72 -26.39
C ALA A 68 4.16 19.79 -25.74
N ALA A 69 3.10 19.84 -26.53
CA ALA A 69 1.74 19.77 -26.03
C ALA A 69 1.42 18.38 -25.46
N ALA A 70 1.85 17.30 -26.13
CA ALA A 70 1.74 15.94 -25.60
C ALA A 70 2.49 15.78 -24.27
N TYR A 71 3.70 16.34 -24.16
CA TYR A 71 4.45 16.38 -22.91
C TYR A 71 3.68 17.11 -21.80
N ASN A 72 3.15 18.31 -22.09
CA ASN A 72 2.38 19.09 -21.12
C ASN A 72 1.06 18.40 -20.72
N MET A 73 0.43 17.64 -21.62
CA MET A 73 -0.69 16.77 -21.26
C MET A 73 -0.28 15.71 -20.23
N GLY A 74 0.89 15.11 -20.39
CA GLY A 74 1.47 14.22 -19.39
C GLY A 74 1.64 14.89 -18.03
N ILE A 75 2.08 16.15 -17.99
CA ILE A 75 2.20 16.94 -16.75
C ILE A 75 0.85 17.16 -16.07
N LEU A 76 -0.21 17.50 -16.84
CA LEU A 76 -1.55 17.70 -16.30
C LEU A 76 -2.06 16.43 -15.60
N TYR A 77 -1.90 15.27 -16.24
CA TYR A 77 -2.31 13.98 -15.66
C TYR A 77 -1.43 13.52 -14.50
N ALA A 78 -0.12 13.77 -14.55
CA ALA A 78 0.79 13.40 -13.46
C ALA A 78 0.47 14.18 -12.18
N ASN A 79 0.10 15.46 -12.31
CA ASN A 79 -0.13 16.37 -11.19
C ASN A 79 -1.62 16.60 -10.86
N GLY A 80 -2.55 16.00 -11.62
CA GLY A 80 -3.99 16.17 -11.41
C GLY A 80 -4.49 17.60 -11.63
N LYS A 81 -3.86 18.35 -12.54
CA LYS A 81 -4.21 19.76 -12.79
C LYS A 81 -5.26 19.84 -13.90
N GLY A 82 -6.48 20.26 -13.55
CA GLY A 82 -7.61 20.33 -14.51
C GLY A 82 -8.17 18.97 -14.95
N VAL A 83 -7.58 17.86 -14.49
CA VAL A 83 -7.98 16.48 -14.79
C VAL A 83 -7.82 15.60 -13.56
N THR A 84 -8.52 14.45 -13.54
CA THR A 84 -8.28 13.42 -12.53
C THR A 84 -6.84 12.87 -12.70
N PRO A 85 -5.99 12.93 -11.67
CA PRO A 85 -4.62 12.45 -11.77
C PRO A 85 -4.56 10.96 -12.13
N SER A 86 -3.63 10.60 -13.01
CA SER A 86 -3.40 9.22 -13.45
C SER A 86 -1.97 9.08 -13.97
N GLN A 87 -1.15 8.32 -13.26
CA GLN A 87 0.23 8.06 -13.68
C GLN A 87 0.29 7.21 -14.96
N GLU A 88 -0.65 6.28 -15.15
CA GLU A 88 -0.76 5.47 -16.38
C GLU A 88 -1.09 6.35 -17.60
N THR A 89 -2.02 7.30 -17.44
CA THR A 89 -2.38 8.23 -18.53
C THR A 89 -1.24 9.22 -18.80
N ALA A 90 -0.57 9.70 -17.74
CA ALA A 90 0.61 10.54 -17.88
C ALA A 90 1.73 9.82 -18.63
N PHE A 91 2.00 8.55 -18.29
CA PHE A 91 2.96 7.70 -18.99
C PHE A 91 2.64 7.60 -20.49
N ALA A 92 1.38 7.33 -20.85
CA ALA A 92 0.97 7.23 -22.24
C ALA A 92 1.23 8.53 -23.02
N TRP A 93 0.96 9.70 -22.40
CA TRP A 93 1.23 11.01 -23.00
C TRP A 93 2.72 11.33 -23.11
N PHE A 94 3.53 11.04 -22.08
CA PHE A 94 4.98 11.24 -22.15
C PHE A 94 5.62 10.33 -23.19
N LYS A 95 5.18 9.07 -23.28
CA LYS A 95 5.66 8.14 -24.31
C LYS A 95 5.29 8.65 -25.70
N TYR A 96 4.05 9.14 -25.88
CA TYR A 96 3.65 9.74 -27.15
C TYR A 96 4.50 10.97 -27.51
N ALA A 97 4.79 11.84 -26.54
CA ALA A 97 5.71 12.96 -26.74
C ALA A 97 7.12 12.48 -27.11
N ALA A 98 7.62 11.42 -26.47
CA ALA A 98 8.91 10.81 -26.77
C ALA A 98 8.97 10.25 -28.19
N ASP A 99 7.92 9.56 -28.63
CA ASP A 99 7.78 9.01 -29.98
C ASP A 99 7.74 10.13 -31.05
N LEU A 100 7.30 11.33 -30.68
CA LEU A 100 7.33 12.55 -31.51
C LEU A 100 8.68 13.30 -31.45
N GLY A 101 9.67 12.80 -30.70
CA GLY A 101 10.99 13.42 -30.58
C GLY A 101 11.13 14.50 -29.50
N ASP A 102 10.20 14.57 -28.53
CA ASP A 102 10.36 15.50 -27.41
C ASP A 102 11.39 14.96 -26.40
N ILE A 103 12.50 15.68 -26.22
CA ILE A 103 13.60 15.31 -25.32
C ILE A 103 13.11 15.14 -23.87
N ASP A 104 12.26 16.05 -23.37
CA ASP A 104 11.74 15.94 -22.01
C ASP A 104 10.77 14.76 -21.86
N GLY A 105 9.98 14.47 -22.91
CA GLY A 105 9.13 13.28 -23.02
C GLY A 105 9.94 11.98 -23.01
N GLN A 106 11.05 11.93 -23.74
CA GLN A 106 11.99 10.81 -23.74
C GLN A 106 12.59 10.59 -22.33
N VAL A 107 13.08 11.66 -21.67
CA VAL A 107 13.60 11.59 -20.29
C VAL A 107 12.53 11.10 -19.31
N ARG A 108 11.32 11.67 -19.36
CA ARG A 108 10.23 11.28 -18.46
C ARG A 108 9.78 9.85 -18.67
N THR A 109 9.70 9.40 -19.91
CA THR A 109 9.37 8.01 -20.25
C THR A 109 10.42 7.05 -19.68
N GLY A 110 11.70 7.36 -19.89
CA GLY A 110 12.81 6.61 -19.30
C GLY A 110 12.72 6.54 -17.77
N ARG A 111 12.53 7.68 -17.11
CA ARG A 111 12.38 7.77 -15.65
C ARG A 111 11.19 6.96 -15.13
N MET A 112 10.03 7.01 -15.79
CA MET A 112 8.83 6.26 -15.36
C MET A 112 9.04 4.75 -15.47
N TYR A 113 9.74 4.28 -16.51
CA TYR A 113 10.19 2.90 -16.59
C TYR A 113 11.19 2.53 -15.48
N MET A 114 12.11 3.42 -15.09
CA MET A 114 13.03 3.16 -13.98
C MET A 114 12.32 3.09 -12.62
N SER A 115 11.32 3.95 -12.38
CA SER A 115 10.63 4.03 -11.09
C SER A 115 9.41 3.11 -10.99
N GLY A 116 8.88 2.60 -12.10
CA GLY A 116 7.62 1.85 -12.14
C GLY A 116 6.38 2.72 -11.89
N GLN A 117 6.45 4.02 -12.16
CA GLN A 117 5.31 4.93 -11.95
C GLN A 117 4.39 4.86 -13.17
N GLY A 118 3.15 4.38 -13.00
CA GLY A 118 2.17 4.28 -14.09
C GLY A 118 2.51 3.26 -15.18
N VAL A 119 3.58 2.49 -15.01
CA VAL A 119 4.05 1.44 -15.93
C VAL A 119 4.86 0.41 -15.15
N GLU A 120 4.94 -0.82 -15.63
CA GLU A 120 5.83 -1.84 -15.06
C GLU A 120 7.30 -1.39 -15.11
N ARG A 121 8.02 -1.52 -13.99
CA ARG A 121 9.42 -1.14 -13.88
C ARG A 121 10.30 -1.95 -14.82
N SER A 122 11.11 -1.29 -15.64
CA SER A 122 12.04 -1.95 -16.57
C SER A 122 13.17 -1.02 -17.02
N GLU A 123 14.38 -1.25 -16.52
CA GLU A 123 15.58 -0.50 -16.95
C GLU A 123 15.93 -0.78 -18.42
N ALA A 124 15.70 -2.00 -18.90
CA ALA A 124 15.88 -2.38 -20.30
C ALA A 124 14.96 -1.58 -21.25
N LYS A 125 13.74 -1.26 -20.82
CA LYS A 125 12.83 -0.38 -21.58
C LYS A 125 13.15 1.10 -21.39
N ALA A 126 13.72 1.49 -20.26
CA ALA A 126 14.12 2.87 -19.99
C ALA A 126 15.33 3.32 -20.83
N LYS A 127 16.36 2.47 -20.90
CA LYS A 127 17.65 2.76 -21.55
C LYS A 127 17.54 3.37 -22.95
N PRO A 128 16.77 2.82 -23.91
CA PRO A 128 16.70 3.40 -25.26
C PRO A 128 16.11 4.81 -25.30
N TYR A 129 15.11 5.13 -24.47
CA TYR A 129 14.57 6.49 -24.41
C TYR A 129 15.58 7.49 -23.84
N LEU A 130 16.32 7.08 -22.82
CA LEU A 130 17.37 7.91 -22.24
C LEU A 130 18.56 8.07 -23.20
N GLU A 131 18.94 7.03 -23.95
CA GLU A 131 20.00 7.11 -24.97
C GLU A 131 19.64 8.08 -26.10
N MET A 132 18.38 8.10 -26.56
CA MET A 132 17.89 9.09 -27.51
C MET A 132 18.03 10.51 -26.97
N ALA A 133 17.50 10.76 -25.76
CA ALA A 133 17.59 12.09 -25.15
C ALA A 133 19.05 12.52 -24.87
N ALA A 134 19.90 11.57 -24.49
CA ALA A 134 21.32 11.81 -24.26
C ALA A 134 22.07 12.14 -25.56
N ALA A 135 21.73 11.49 -26.68
CA ALA A 135 22.29 11.79 -28.00
C ALA A 135 21.93 13.21 -28.46
N GLU A 136 20.77 13.72 -28.05
CA GLU A 136 20.32 15.10 -28.26
C GLU A 136 20.87 16.08 -27.19
N GLY A 137 21.68 15.59 -26.25
CA GLY A 137 22.38 16.43 -25.28
C GLY A 137 21.62 16.69 -23.98
N SER A 138 20.64 15.88 -23.60
CA SER A 138 20.01 15.99 -22.28
C SER A 138 20.97 15.57 -21.15
N ALA A 139 21.23 16.49 -20.21
CA ALA A 139 22.04 16.19 -19.02
C ALA A 139 21.28 15.31 -18.00
N ASP A 140 19.95 15.45 -17.92
CA ASP A 140 19.09 14.58 -17.12
C ASP A 140 19.16 13.14 -17.62
N ALA A 141 19.10 12.94 -18.95
CA ALA A 141 19.22 11.63 -19.56
C ALA A 141 20.56 10.97 -19.23
N ASP A 142 21.65 11.71 -19.40
CA ASP A 142 23.00 11.26 -19.01
C ASP A 142 23.07 10.90 -17.52
N ASN A 143 22.45 11.70 -16.65
CA ASN A 143 22.40 11.38 -15.23
C ASN A 143 21.67 10.06 -14.93
N TYR A 144 20.52 9.82 -15.58
CA TYR A 144 19.78 8.57 -15.43
C TYR A 144 20.48 7.36 -16.05
N LEU A 145 21.15 7.52 -17.19
CA LEU A 145 21.97 6.46 -17.79
C LEU A 145 23.12 6.06 -16.85
N GLY A 146 23.76 7.02 -16.19
CA GLY A 146 24.78 6.71 -15.18
C GLY A 146 24.22 5.92 -14.00
N LEU A 147 22.98 6.21 -13.56
CA LEU A 147 22.30 5.44 -12.51
C LEU A 147 21.92 4.02 -12.93
N ILE A 148 21.67 3.77 -14.22
CA ILE A 148 21.47 2.41 -14.75
C ILE A 148 22.82 1.69 -14.81
N ALA A 149 23.84 2.35 -15.36
CA ALA A 149 25.15 1.79 -15.62
C ALA A 149 25.92 1.42 -14.34
N ILE A 150 25.73 2.14 -13.23
CA ILE A 150 26.51 1.94 -11.99
C ILE A 150 26.39 0.54 -11.41
N SER A 151 25.27 -0.16 -11.69
CA SER A 151 25.07 -1.55 -11.27
C SER A 151 25.95 -2.56 -12.03
N LEU A 152 26.47 -2.16 -13.19
CA LEU A 152 27.24 -3.01 -14.10
C LEU A 152 28.70 -2.55 -14.22
N SER A 153 28.93 -1.24 -14.27
CA SER A 153 30.25 -0.65 -14.52
C SER A 153 30.33 0.78 -13.98
N ASN A 154 31.29 1.00 -13.08
CA ASN A 154 31.64 2.34 -12.62
C ASN A 154 32.15 3.22 -13.76
N ASP A 155 32.96 2.67 -14.68
CA ASP A 155 33.56 3.45 -15.75
C ASP A 155 32.50 3.99 -16.72
N GLU A 156 31.50 3.17 -17.05
CA GLU A 156 30.38 3.58 -17.89
C GLU A 156 29.52 4.64 -17.17
N ALA A 157 29.25 4.43 -15.88
CA ALA A 157 28.50 5.39 -15.07
C ALA A 157 29.22 6.75 -14.95
N ILE A 158 30.54 6.72 -14.70
CA ILE A 158 31.40 7.91 -14.65
C ILE A 158 31.34 8.65 -15.98
N ALA A 159 31.46 7.96 -17.12
CA ALA A 159 31.42 8.61 -18.42
C ALA A 159 30.11 9.36 -18.68
N TYR A 160 28.97 8.78 -18.32
CA TYR A 160 27.68 9.45 -18.41
C TYR A 160 27.58 10.64 -17.44
N TRP A 161 27.96 10.45 -16.17
CA TRP A 161 27.90 11.53 -15.19
C TRP A 161 28.87 12.68 -15.50
N GLU A 162 30.06 12.41 -16.04
CA GLU A 162 31.00 13.45 -16.47
C GLU A 162 30.44 14.28 -17.63
N ARG A 163 29.73 13.66 -18.58
CA ARG A 163 29.02 14.39 -19.64
C ARG A 163 27.94 15.31 -19.10
N ALA A 164 27.11 14.82 -18.17
CA ALA A 164 26.11 15.65 -17.50
C ALA A 164 26.75 16.75 -16.64
N ALA A 165 27.82 16.44 -15.92
CA ALA A 165 28.54 17.36 -15.05
C ALA A 165 29.27 18.48 -15.80
N LYS A 166 29.66 18.27 -17.06
CA LYS A 166 30.14 19.34 -17.95
C LYS A 166 29.09 20.43 -18.21
N LYS A 167 27.81 20.12 -17.99
CA LYS A 167 26.66 21.05 -18.09
C LYS A 167 26.16 21.51 -16.73
N ASP A 168 26.98 21.36 -15.68
CA ASP A 168 26.67 21.72 -14.28
C ASP A 168 25.41 21.04 -13.72
N HIS A 169 25.07 19.86 -14.23
CA HIS A 169 23.92 19.11 -13.73
C HIS A 169 24.16 18.62 -12.28
N GLU A 170 23.41 19.20 -11.33
CA GLU A 170 23.58 18.99 -9.88
C GLU A 170 23.59 17.52 -9.46
N GLY A 171 22.66 16.72 -10.01
CA GLY A 171 22.57 15.29 -9.69
C GLY A 171 23.79 14.50 -10.13
N ALA A 172 24.38 14.86 -11.27
CA ALA A 172 25.55 14.17 -11.80
C ALA A 172 26.82 14.57 -11.05
N LEU A 173 26.96 15.86 -10.73
CA LEU A 173 28.01 16.36 -9.84
C LEU A 173 27.97 15.63 -8.49
N THR A 174 26.78 15.52 -7.89
CA THR A 174 26.56 14.83 -6.61
C THR A 174 26.88 13.33 -6.70
N ASN A 175 26.46 12.65 -7.77
CA ASN A 175 26.75 11.23 -7.96
C ASN A 175 28.25 10.96 -8.12
N LEU A 176 28.98 11.79 -8.87
CA LEU A 176 30.44 11.71 -8.98
C LEU A 176 31.11 11.94 -7.63
N THR A 177 30.68 12.94 -6.86
CA THR A 177 31.18 13.19 -5.51
C THR A 177 30.99 11.98 -4.59
N LEU A 178 29.81 11.37 -4.61
CA LEU A 178 29.51 10.19 -3.79
C LEU A 178 30.33 8.97 -4.21
N LEU A 179 30.45 8.72 -5.53
CA LEU A 179 31.19 7.60 -6.06
C LEU A 179 32.69 7.70 -5.72
N TYR A 180 33.28 8.87 -5.93
CA TYR A 180 34.71 9.09 -5.64
C TYR A 180 34.97 9.26 -4.13
N GLY A 181 34.02 9.75 -3.36
CA GLY A 181 34.22 10.16 -1.96
C GLY A 181 34.03 9.05 -0.92
N ARG A 182 33.42 7.92 -1.29
CA ARG A 182 33.17 6.80 -0.37
C ARG A 182 34.01 5.58 -0.71
N GLU A 183 34.80 5.14 0.27
CA GLU A 183 35.51 3.86 0.22
C GLU A 183 34.49 2.71 0.09
N GLY A 184 34.82 1.69 -0.70
CA GLY A 184 33.96 0.51 -0.91
C GLY A 184 33.19 0.47 -2.23
N PHE A 185 33.11 1.58 -2.98
CA PHE A 185 32.51 1.60 -4.32
C PHE A 185 33.51 1.31 -5.45
N GLY A 186 34.77 0.97 -5.13
CA GLY A 186 35.79 0.59 -6.11
C GLY A 186 36.35 1.73 -6.97
N ALA A 187 35.91 2.98 -6.74
CA ALA A 187 36.32 4.15 -7.50
C ALA A 187 36.81 5.30 -6.59
N PHE A 188 37.21 5.02 -5.34
CA PHE A 188 37.58 6.07 -4.40
C PHE A 188 38.75 6.93 -4.91
N ASP A 189 38.55 8.24 -4.98
CA ASP A 189 39.54 9.26 -5.33
C ASP A 189 39.15 10.57 -4.63
N ALA A 190 39.79 10.86 -3.51
CA ALA A 190 39.45 12.01 -2.69
C ALA A 190 39.60 13.35 -3.44
N GLN A 191 40.58 13.47 -4.34
CA GLN A 191 40.80 14.72 -5.08
C GLN A 191 39.70 14.96 -6.12
N LYS A 192 39.29 13.92 -6.85
CA LYS A 192 38.14 14.02 -7.75
C LYS A 192 36.84 14.26 -7.00
N ALA A 193 36.65 13.59 -5.86
CA ALA A 193 35.48 13.81 -5.02
C ALA A 193 35.39 15.27 -4.54
N ILE A 194 36.52 15.86 -4.12
CA ILE A 194 36.60 17.27 -3.73
C ILE A 194 36.32 18.19 -4.93
N TYR A 195 36.92 17.91 -6.09
CA TYR A 195 36.73 18.69 -7.31
C TYR A 195 35.26 18.76 -7.74
N TRP A 196 34.60 17.61 -7.86
CA TRP A 196 33.18 17.56 -8.23
C TRP A 196 32.28 18.07 -7.09
N GLY A 197 32.66 17.78 -5.84
CA GLY A 197 31.90 18.14 -4.65
C GLY A 197 31.76 19.64 -4.48
N LYS A 198 32.82 20.43 -4.74
CA LYS A 198 32.75 21.89 -4.65
C LYS A 198 31.74 22.48 -5.63
N ARG A 199 31.68 21.93 -6.84
CA ARG A 199 30.70 22.35 -7.86
C ARG A 199 29.28 21.93 -7.48
N ALA A 200 29.12 20.71 -6.95
CA ALA A 200 27.84 20.25 -6.43
C ALA A 200 27.34 21.09 -5.25
N GLU A 201 28.21 21.48 -4.31
CA GLU A 201 27.88 22.35 -3.18
C GLU A 201 27.47 23.74 -3.66
N ALA A 202 28.21 24.32 -4.62
CA ALA A 202 27.84 25.59 -5.24
C ALA A 202 26.47 25.53 -5.96
N ALA A 203 26.10 24.36 -6.47
CA ALA A 203 24.78 24.09 -7.04
C ALA A 203 23.68 23.78 -5.99
N GLY A 204 24.03 23.76 -4.69
CA GLY A 204 23.07 23.57 -3.59
C GLY A 204 22.98 22.16 -3.01
N SER A 205 23.85 21.22 -3.42
CA SER A 205 23.77 19.83 -2.98
C SER A 205 24.22 19.64 -1.52
N ALA A 206 23.25 19.41 -0.63
CA ALA A 206 23.52 19.07 0.77
C ALA A 206 24.31 17.77 0.93
N ARG A 207 24.08 16.78 0.05
CA ARG A 207 24.79 15.49 0.07
C ARG A 207 26.27 15.67 -0.25
N ALA A 208 26.59 16.49 -1.25
CA ALA A 208 27.98 16.79 -1.60
C ALA A 208 28.69 17.52 -0.46
N LYS A 209 28.01 18.48 0.19
CA LYS A 209 28.53 19.18 1.38
C LYS A 209 28.94 18.20 2.49
N THR A 210 28.13 17.19 2.78
CA THR A 210 28.47 16.16 3.78
C THR A 210 29.72 15.38 3.39
N VAL A 211 29.81 14.91 2.14
CA VAL A 211 30.96 14.13 1.66
C VAL A 211 32.24 14.97 1.68
N LEU A 212 32.17 16.25 1.29
CA LEU A 212 33.29 17.17 1.39
C LEU A 212 33.77 17.32 2.84
N ALA A 213 32.84 17.52 3.78
CA ALA A 213 33.17 17.62 5.20
C ALA A 213 33.89 16.36 5.72
N GLU A 214 33.42 15.17 5.33
CA GLU A 214 34.07 13.89 5.67
C GLU A 214 35.50 13.81 5.09
N LEU A 215 35.68 14.15 3.81
CA LEU A 215 37.00 14.12 3.17
C LEU A 215 37.97 15.13 3.79
N TYR A 216 37.48 16.31 4.15
CA TYR A 216 38.27 17.34 4.83
C TYR A 216 38.65 16.92 6.25
N ALA A 217 37.74 16.31 6.99
CA ALA A 217 38.01 15.76 8.32
C ALA A 217 39.07 14.63 8.29
N LYS A 218 39.06 13.80 7.23
CA LYS A 218 40.07 12.76 6.98
C LYS A 218 41.42 13.31 6.47
N GLY A 219 41.53 14.62 6.24
CA GLY A 219 42.79 15.27 5.86
C GLY A 219 43.12 15.22 4.36
N TYR A 220 42.13 14.99 3.49
CA TYR A 220 42.38 14.88 2.04
C TYR A 220 42.44 16.22 1.29
N ALA A 221 42.17 17.36 1.94
CA ALA A 221 42.27 18.69 1.32
C ALA A 221 43.57 19.41 1.69
N SER A 222 43.85 20.55 1.04
CA SER A 222 44.97 21.40 1.47
C SER A 222 44.74 21.96 2.88
N GLU A 223 45.81 22.34 3.58
CA GLU A 223 45.73 22.87 4.96
C GLU A 223 44.79 24.08 5.06
N ASP A 224 44.82 24.99 4.09
CA ASP A 224 43.93 26.17 4.04
C ASP A 224 42.45 25.78 3.86
N GLU A 225 42.18 24.79 3.01
CA GLU A 225 40.81 24.29 2.78
C GLU A 225 40.28 23.53 3.99
N GLN A 226 41.13 22.76 4.66
CA GLN A 226 40.80 22.11 5.92
C GLN A 226 40.49 23.14 7.00
N ALA A 227 41.29 24.20 7.15
CA ALA A 227 41.06 25.26 8.13
C ALA A 227 39.75 26.01 7.86
N ALA A 228 39.51 26.42 6.61
CA ALA A 228 38.27 27.12 6.22
C ALA A 228 37.02 26.24 6.41
N SER A 229 37.12 24.93 6.14
CA SER A 229 36.02 24.01 6.41
C SER A 229 35.80 23.81 7.90
N ARG A 230 36.86 23.66 8.70
CA ARG A 230 36.76 23.45 10.15
C ARG A 230 36.04 24.60 10.84
N GLU A 231 36.33 25.85 10.46
CA GLU A 231 35.63 27.01 11.02
C GLU A 231 34.13 27.02 10.67
N LYS A 232 33.77 26.65 9.44
CA LYS A 232 32.37 26.49 9.05
C LYS A 232 31.67 25.37 9.82
N LEU A 233 32.35 24.24 10.03
CA LEU A 233 31.82 23.11 10.81
C LEU A 233 31.60 23.49 12.27
N LYS A 234 32.54 24.21 12.89
CA LYS A 234 32.40 24.76 14.24
C LYS A 234 31.20 25.70 14.35
N ALA A 235 31.08 26.65 13.43
CA ALA A 235 29.94 27.58 13.42
C ALA A 235 28.58 26.86 13.25
N ALA A 236 28.51 25.87 12.36
CA ALA A 236 27.30 25.06 12.19
C ALA A 236 27.01 24.19 13.43
N ALA A 237 28.04 23.63 14.06
CA ALA A 237 27.91 22.86 15.29
C ALA A 237 27.40 23.73 16.46
N LEU A 238 27.89 24.97 16.60
CA LEU A 238 27.36 25.94 17.57
C LEU A 238 25.89 26.31 17.30
N ALA A 239 25.48 26.30 16.03
CA ALA A 239 24.09 26.46 15.62
C ALA A 239 23.22 25.20 15.84
N GLY A 240 23.80 24.08 16.30
CA GLY A 240 23.08 22.84 16.59
C GLY A 240 23.09 21.79 15.48
N ASP A 241 23.88 21.96 14.41
CA ASP A 241 24.03 20.95 13.36
C ASP A 241 24.80 19.72 13.88
N VAL A 242 24.08 18.62 14.10
CA VAL A 242 24.63 17.36 14.63
C VAL A 242 25.60 16.69 13.67
N VAL A 243 25.45 16.89 12.36
CA VAL A 243 26.35 16.32 11.34
C VAL A 243 27.66 17.11 11.34
N ALA A 244 27.56 18.44 11.39
CA ALA A 244 28.74 19.29 11.51
C ALA A 244 29.50 19.01 12.81
N LEU A 245 28.78 18.82 13.92
CA LEU A 245 29.38 18.42 15.19
C LEU A 245 30.08 17.06 15.04
N ALA A 246 29.45 16.04 14.45
CA ALA A 246 30.04 14.71 14.27
C ALA A 246 31.32 14.70 13.40
N ALA A 247 31.47 15.67 12.50
CA ALA A 247 32.65 15.82 11.64
C ALA A 247 33.87 16.44 12.34
N LEU A 248 33.70 16.99 13.55
CA LEU A 248 34.78 17.59 14.33
C LEU A 248 35.54 16.53 15.15
N SER A 249 36.81 16.80 15.48
CA SER A 249 37.56 15.97 16.42
C SER A 249 36.86 15.90 17.79
N GLU A 250 37.15 14.87 18.58
CA GLU A 250 36.56 14.72 19.92
C GLU A 250 36.81 15.94 20.82
N THR A 251 38.01 16.51 20.77
CA THR A 251 38.36 17.74 21.48
C THR A 251 37.52 18.93 20.99
N GLU A 252 37.42 19.14 19.68
CA GLU A 252 36.62 20.22 19.09
C GLU A 252 35.13 20.05 19.41
N ARG A 253 34.59 18.83 19.34
CA ARG A 253 33.21 18.52 19.73
C ARG A 253 32.93 18.91 21.18
N SER A 254 33.82 18.52 22.08
CA SER A 254 33.70 18.84 23.51
C SER A 254 33.71 20.35 23.75
N LEU A 255 34.61 21.08 23.07
CA LEU A 255 34.67 22.55 23.10
C LEU A 255 33.38 23.19 22.57
N MET A 256 32.87 22.75 21.42
CA MET A 256 31.65 23.31 20.81
C MET A 256 30.41 23.05 21.66
N GLN A 257 30.32 21.91 22.34
CA GLN A 257 29.23 21.65 23.29
C GLN A 257 29.26 22.64 24.46
N ILE A 258 30.43 22.87 25.07
CA ILE A 258 30.59 23.85 26.16
C ILE A 258 30.24 25.27 25.70
N GLU A 259 30.74 25.67 24.52
CA GLU A 259 30.49 27.00 23.98
C GLU A 259 29.01 27.20 23.61
N ARG A 260 28.38 26.20 22.98
CA ARG A 260 26.94 26.24 22.67
C ARG A 260 26.10 26.38 23.93
N LEU A 261 26.44 25.68 25.02
CA LEU A 261 25.74 25.82 26.31
C LEU A 261 25.82 27.25 26.84
N SER A 262 27.03 27.83 26.86
CA SER A 262 27.24 29.22 27.29
C SER A 262 26.41 30.22 26.46
N ILE A 263 26.37 30.03 25.13
CA ILE A 263 25.55 30.85 24.23
C ILE A 263 24.06 30.70 24.55
N LEU A 264 23.58 29.47 24.72
CA LEU A 264 22.17 29.20 25.03
C LEU A 264 21.77 29.76 26.38
N GLU A 265 22.58 29.59 27.42
CA GLU A 265 22.32 30.17 28.75
C GLU A 265 22.22 31.69 28.70
N LYS A 266 23.11 32.34 27.95
CA LYS A 266 23.08 33.79 27.78
C LYS A 266 21.79 34.24 27.09
N LYS A 267 21.40 33.58 26.00
CA LYS A 267 20.15 33.88 25.26
C LYS A 267 18.91 33.60 26.11
N ALA A 268 18.88 32.47 26.81
CA ALA A 268 17.77 32.09 27.69
C ALA A 268 17.55 33.12 28.81
N LYS A 269 18.63 33.63 29.42
CA LYS A 269 18.58 34.73 30.40
C LYS A 269 18.07 36.05 29.80
N GLN A 270 18.21 36.25 28.49
CA GLN A 270 17.68 37.41 27.78
C GLN A 270 16.21 37.23 27.36
N GLY A 271 15.59 36.09 27.68
CA GLY A 271 14.19 35.82 27.36
C GLY A 271 13.97 35.18 25.98
N ASP A 272 15.02 34.68 25.32
CA ASP A 272 14.89 33.95 24.06
C ASP A 272 14.18 32.60 24.32
N ALA A 273 12.93 32.50 23.86
CA ALA A 273 12.07 31.35 24.09
C ALA A 273 12.62 30.06 23.46
N ARG A 274 13.26 30.17 22.28
CA ARG A 274 13.85 29.02 21.60
C ARG A 274 15.07 28.52 22.34
N ALA A 275 15.93 29.44 22.80
CA ALA A 275 17.10 29.08 23.61
C ALA A 275 16.70 28.43 24.94
N GLN A 276 15.62 28.92 25.58
CA GLN A 276 15.04 28.29 26.78
C GLN A 276 14.60 26.85 26.49
N TRP A 277 13.86 26.62 25.39
CA TRP A 277 13.45 25.25 25.02
C TRP A 277 14.66 24.34 24.74
N GLU A 278 15.64 24.81 23.96
CA GLU A 278 16.84 24.02 23.64
C GLU A 278 17.64 23.66 24.89
N LEU A 279 17.78 24.60 25.81
CA LEU A 279 18.46 24.36 27.09
C LEU A 279 17.68 23.38 27.96
N GLY A 280 16.34 23.47 27.97
CA GLY A 280 15.47 22.47 28.60
C GLY A 280 15.70 21.06 28.05
N ASN A 281 15.82 20.90 26.73
CA ASN A 281 16.07 19.61 26.09
C ASN A 281 17.45 19.03 26.42
N ILE A 282 18.46 19.90 26.55
CA ILE A 282 19.80 19.47 27.00
C ILE A 282 19.73 18.89 28.41
N TYR A 283 19.07 19.57 29.35
CA TYR A 283 18.92 19.06 30.71
C TYR A 283 18.03 17.82 30.79
N TRP A 284 17.02 17.71 29.92
CA TRP A 284 16.15 16.53 29.85
C TRP A 284 16.89 15.27 29.41
N THR A 285 17.80 15.41 28.45
CA THR A 285 18.56 14.30 27.86
C THR A 285 19.88 14.02 28.57
N GLY A 286 20.40 14.99 29.33
CA GLY A 286 21.74 14.91 29.89
C GLY A 286 22.85 15.11 28.86
N ALA A 287 22.55 15.67 27.68
CA ALA A 287 23.50 15.84 26.57
C ALA A 287 24.74 16.70 26.93
N ALA A 288 24.67 17.46 28.02
CA ALA A 288 25.76 18.29 28.55
C ALA A 288 26.45 17.71 29.80
N GLY A 289 26.21 16.43 30.12
CA GLY A 289 26.78 15.77 31.30
C GLY A 289 26.02 16.01 32.61
N GLU A 290 24.99 16.85 32.60
CA GLU A 290 24.03 16.99 33.71
C GLU A 290 22.61 16.73 33.20
N GLN A 291 21.99 15.64 33.68
CA GLN A 291 20.55 15.41 33.49
C GLN A 291 19.79 15.99 34.69
N SER A 292 18.79 16.83 34.44
CA SER A 292 17.93 17.41 35.46
C SER A 292 16.53 17.68 34.92
N ASP A 293 15.60 16.77 35.21
CA ASP A 293 14.22 16.87 34.74
C ASP A 293 13.51 18.12 35.28
N ALA A 294 13.81 18.52 36.52
CA ALA A 294 13.24 19.73 37.13
C ALA A 294 13.72 21.01 36.43
N LYS A 295 15.03 21.13 36.15
CA LYS A 295 15.56 22.26 35.37
C LYS A 295 14.99 22.28 33.96
N ALA A 296 14.87 21.10 33.34
CA ALA A 296 14.29 20.98 32.01
C ALA A 296 12.86 21.52 31.96
N VAL A 297 12.00 21.09 32.90
CA VAL A 297 10.62 21.58 33.01
C VAL A 297 10.56 23.08 33.26
N ASP A 298 11.41 23.63 34.15
CA ASP A 298 11.43 25.07 34.40
C ASP A 298 11.76 25.86 33.12
N TYR A 299 12.76 25.42 32.36
CA TYR A 299 13.08 26.02 31.06
C TYR A 299 11.96 25.85 30.03
N TYR A 300 11.28 24.70 29.98
CA TYR A 300 10.13 24.54 29.10
C TYR A 300 8.97 25.48 29.50
N GLN A 301 8.72 25.68 30.80
CA GLN A 301 7.72 26.65 31.26
C GLN A 301 8.09 28.08 30.90
N GLN A 302 9.36 28.45 30.99
CA GLN A 302 9.86 29.75 30.52
C GLN A 302 9.64 29.90 29.00
N ALA A 303 10.05 28.90 28.21
CA ALA A 303 9.90 28.89 26.76
C ALA A 303 8.43 28.99 26.32
N MET A 304 7.53 28.29 27.02
CA MET A 304 6.09 28.38 26.79
C MET A 304 5.56 29.79 27.06
N ARG A 305 6.00 30.46 28.14
CA ARG A 305 5.65 31.88 28.40
C ARG A 305 6.19 32.81 27.31
N GLY A 306 7.32 32.47 26.71
CA GLY A 306 7.89 33.16 25.55
C GLY A 306 7.24 32.82 24.20
N GLY A 307 6.27 31.89 24.18
CA GLY A 307 5.52 31.51 22.98
C GLY A 307 6.22 30.48 22.07
N ASP A 308 7.23 29.74 22.56
CA ASP A 308 7.83 28.67 21.76
C ASP A 308 6.86 27.48 21.64
N PRO A 309 6.46 27.06 20.42
CA PRO A 309 5.48 26.00 20.22
C PRO A 309 5.98 24.62 20.70
N ASN A 310 7.28 24.37 20.66
CA ASN A 310 7.87 23.08 21.06
C ASN A 310 7.84 22.87 22.58
N ALA A 311 7.70 23.95 23.34
CA ALA A 311 7.57 23.89 24.79
C ALA A 311 6.25 23.23 25.21
N TYR A 312 5.16 23.42 24.46
CA TYR A 312 3.89 22.76 24.71
C TYR A 312 3.99 21.25 24.54
N ASP A 313 4.71 20.77 23.50
CA ASP A 313 4.96 19.34 23.30
C ASP A 313 5.76 18.75 24.47
N ALA A 314 6.89 19.37 24.81
CA ALA A 314 7.77 18.89 25.87
C ALA A 314 7.08 18.85 27.25
N LEU A 315 6.36 19.92 27.61
CA LEU A 315 5.58 19.96 28.85
C LEU A 315 4.42 18.98 28.83
N GLY A 316 3.72 18.87 27.70
CA GLY A 316 2.61 17.95 27.54
C GLY A 316 3.04 16.50 27.78
N ARG A 317 4.15 16.08 27.18
CA ARG A 317 4.76 14.76 27.45
C ARG A 317 5.17 14.62 28.91
N ALA A 318 5.87 15.61 29.48
CA ALA A 318 6.32 15.57 30.87
C ALA A 318 5.15 15.39 31.86
N LEU A 319 4.02 16.07 31.63
CA LEU A 319 2.80 15.97 32.42
C LEU A 319 2.09 14.62 32.28
N LEU A 320 2.10 14.00 31.10
CA LEU A 320 1.51 12.66 30.89
C LEU A 320 2.23 11.59 31.72
N VAL A 321 3.57 11.62 31.75
CA VAL A 321 4.38 10.64 32.50
C VAL A 321 4.66 11.04 33.95
N GLY A 322 4.54 12.32 34.30
CA GLY A 322 4.92 12.85 35.61
C GLY A 322 6.44 12.96 35.82
N ARG A 323 7.19 13.25 34.75
CA ARG A 323 8.66 13.34 34.79
C ARG A 323 9.11 14.80 34.92
N GLY A 324 9.76 15.13 36.03
CA GLY A 324 10.21 16.51 36.34
C GLY A 324 9.08 17.47 36.75
N ILE A 325 7.82 17.04 36.65
CA ILE A 325 6.62 17.77 37.03
C ILE A 325 5.57 16.77 37.55
N GLU A 326 4.66 17.22 38.42
CA GLU A 326 3.55 16.39 38.88
C GLU A 326 2.69 15.92 37.69
N ARG A 327 2.28 14.64 37.73
CA ARG A 327 1.50 14.03 36.65
C ARG A 327 0.11 14.68 36.59
N ASP A 328 -0.20 15.32 35.46
CA ASP A 328 -1.53 15.82 35.14
C ASP A 328 -1.85 15.44 33.69
N GLU A 329 -2.59 14.35 33.55
CA GLU A 329 -2.97 13.81 32.25
C GLU A 329 -3.87 14.75 31.45
N ALA A 330 -4.77 15.48 32.12
CA ALA A 330 -5.71 16.35 31.44
C ALA A 330 -4.99 17.56 30.86
N LEU A 331 -4.13 18.18 31.67
CA LEU A 331 -3.29 19.28 31.22
C LEU A 331 -2.29 18.82 30.15
N GLY A 332 -1.67 17.65 30.32
CA GLY A 332 -0.74 17.08 29.35
C GLY A 332 -1.36 16.88 27.97
N VAL A 333 -2.56 16.27 27.89
CA VAL A 333 -3.31 16.14 26.63
C VAL A 333 -3.66 17.51 26.05
N SER A 334 -4.06 18.48 26.88
CA SER A 334 -4.43 19.81 26.40
C SER A 334 -3.25 20.55 25.75
N TYR A 335 -2.05 20.42 26.33
CA TYR A 335 -0.83 21.04 25.79
C TYR A 335 -0.41 20.37 24.48
N LEU A 336 -0.42 19.04 24.40
CA LEU A 336 -0.11 18.34 23.15
C LEU A 336 -1.12 18.66 22.05
N LYS A 337 -2.42 18.75 22.38
CA LYS A 337 -3.45 19.17 21.44
C LYS A 337 -3.20 20.58 20.93
N HIS A 338 -2.87 21.51 21.82
CA HIS A 338 -2.55 22.88 21.44
C HIS A 338 -1.30 22.95 20.55
N SER A 339 -0.24 22.22 20.91
CA SER A 339 0.98 22.08 20.10
C SER A 339 0.67 21.55 18.69
N ALA A 340 -0.18 20.53 18.58
CA ALA A 340 -0.64 20.02 17.29
C ALA A 340 -1.39 21.07 16.45
N GLN A 341 -2.23 21.90 17.09
CA GLN A 341 -2.93 23.02 16.42
C GLN A 341 -1.97 24.11 15.92
N LEU A 342 -0.82 24.27 16.57
CA LEU A 342 0.26 25.15 16.12
C LEU A 342 1.09 24.56 14.97
N GLY A 343 0.72 23.36 14.48
CA GLY A 343 1.35 22.72 13.33
C GLY A 343 2.52 21.81 13.68
N GLN A 344 2.63 21.33 14.92
CA GLN A 344 3.67 20.36 15.34
C GLN A 344 3.19 18.91 15.10
N PRO A 345 3.62 18.22 14.04
CA PRO A 345 3.17 16.85 13.74
C PRO A 345 3.61 15.85 14.81
N GLU A 346 4.73 16.09 15.50
CA GLU A 346 5.27 15.24 16.55
C GLU A 346 4.29 15.12 17.73
N SER A 347 3.49 16.14 18.00
CA SER A 347 2.50 16.13 19.08
C SER A 347 1.30 15.23 18.75
N VAL A 348 0.90 15.14 17.48
CA VAL A 348 -0.13 14.19 17.03
C VAL A 348 0.36 12.76 17.21
N ALA A 349 1.61 12.50 16.81
CA ALA A 349 2.24 11.18 17.00
C ALA A 349 2.36 10.82 18.49
N ALA A 350 2.77 11.78 19.33
CA ALA A 350 2.86 11.60 20.78
C ALA A 350 1.52 11.19 21.39
N LEU A 351 0.46 11.91 21.04
CA LEU A 351 -0.90 11.61 21.47
C LEU A 351 -1.34 10.23 20.97
N MET A 352 -1.13 9.89 19.69
CA MET A 352 -1.52 8.58 19.17
C MET A 352 -0.84 7.44 19.92
N VAL A 353 0.47 7.52 20.12
CA VAL A 353 1.24 6.50 20.85
C VAL A 353 0.75 6.39 22.29
N ALA A 354 0.60 7.51 22.99
CA ALA A 354 0.13 7.53 24.38
C ALA A 354 -1.31 7.00 24.51
N GLY A 355 -2.20 7.31 23.57
CA GLY A 355 -3.59 6.85 23.57
C GLY A 355 -3.71 5.34 23.35
N VAL A 356 -2.89 4.80 22.44
CA VAL A 356 -2.82 3.35 22.15
C VAL A 356 -2.24 2.59 23.33
N ALA A 357 -1.15 3.07 23.92
CA ALA A 357 -0.56 2.47 25.12
C ALA A 357 -1.56 2.49 26.29
N ALA A 358 -2.21 3.63 26.53
CA ALA A 358 -3.24 3.75 27.54
C ALA A 358 -4.41 2.77 27.33
N TYR A 359 -4.79 2.47 26.08
CA TYR A 359 -5.87 1.53 25.78
C TYR A 359 -5.46 0.07 26.01
N TRP A 360 -4.33 -0.36 25.45
CA TRP A 360 -3.99 -1.78 25.32
C TRP A 360 -2.97 -2.27 26.35
N GLU A 361 -2.08 -1.41 26.81
CA GLU A 361 -1.00 -1.77 27.74
C GLU A 361 -1.42 -1.47 29.19
N ASP A 362 -1.89 -0.24 29.44
CA ASP A 362 -2.19 0.21 30.81
C ASP A 362 -3.64 -0.06 31.23
N ALA A 363 -4.52 -0.38 30.28
CA ALA A 363 -5.98 -0.40 30.46
C ALA A 363 -6.54 0.88 31.11
N ASN A 364 -5.86 2.03 30.93
CA ASN A 364 -6.30 3.36 31.33
C ASN A 364 -7.24 3.94 30.26
N TYR A 365 -8.45 3.39 30.21
CA TYR A 365 -9.43 3.79 29.21
C TYR A 365 -9.90 5.24 29.34
N ALA A 366 -9.81 5.85 30.53
CA ALA A 366 -10.18 7.26 30.73
C ALA A 366 -9.17 8.20 30.05
N LEU A 367 -7.87 7.94 30.22
CA LEU A 367 -6.82 8.68 29.51
C LEU A 367 -6.92 8.45 28.01
N SER A 368 -7.04 7.19 27.59
CA SER A 368 -7.14 6.81 26.19
C SER A 368 -8.33 7.49 25.50
N PHE A 369 -9.50 7.49 26.14
CA PHE A 369 -10.68 8.19 25.66
C PHE A 369 -10.44 9.70 25.50
N ARG A 370 -9.79 10.34 26.49
CA ARG A 370 -9.45 11.77 26.43
C ARG A 370 -8.52 12.09 25.27
N ILE A 371 -7.51 11.24 25.06
CA ILE A 371 -6.54 11.38 23.97
C ILE A 371 -7.22 11.22 22.60
N PHE A 372 -7.99 10.17 22.39
CA PHE A 372 -8.65 9.95 21.10
C PHE A 372 -9.78 10.95 20.86
N SER A 373 -10.40 11.50 21.89
CA SER A 373 -11.29 12.66 21.78
C SER A 373 -10.53 13.88 21.25
N ALA A 374 -9.39 14.21 21.86
CA ALA A 374 -8.56 15.33 21.41
C ALA A 374 -8.06 15.16 19.97
N LEU A 375 -7.63 13.95 19.58
CA LEU A 375 -7.18 13.65 18.22
C LEU A 375 -8.32 13.61 17.20
N SER A 376 -9.51 13.15 17.60
CA SER A 376 -10.72 13.21 16.77
C SER A 376 -11.12 14.66 16.46
N GLU A 377 -11.00 15.57 17.43
CA GLU A 377 -11.17 17.02 17.19
C GLU A 377 -10.09 17.64 16.28
N LEU A 378 -8.91 17.00 16.20
CA LEU A 378 -7.85 17.35 15.25
C LEU A 378 -8.03 16.65 13.89
N GLU A 379 -9.21 16.08 13.63
CA GLU A 379 -9.57 15.41 12.37
C GLU A 379 -8.62 14.26 11.99
N GLN A 380 -8.10 13.55 13.00
CA GLN A 380 -7.24 12.39 12.78
C GLN A 380 -8.09 11.15 12.49
N THR A 381 -7.96 10.59 11.28
CA THR A 381 -8.75 9.47 10.79
C THR A 381 -8.74 8.24 11.70
N ASP A 382 -7.56 7.85 12.20
CA ASP A 382 -7.44 6.69 13.09
C ASP A 382 -8.05 6.93 14.47
N ALA A 383 -8.04 8.19 14.92
CA ALA A 383 -8.63 8.55 16.20
C ALA A 383 -10.15 8.47 16.15
N HIS A 384 -10.80 8.77 15.01
CA HIS A 384 -12.23 8.53 14.84
C HIS A 384 -12.59 7.06 15.08
N TYR A 385 -11.81 6.13 14.52
CA TYR A 385 -11.99 4.68 14.72
C TYR A 385 -11.78 4.27 16.17
N LEU A 386 -10.69 4.72 16.81
CA LEU A 386 -10.36 4.34 18.19
C LEU A 386 -11.32 4.96 19.20
N LEU A 387 -11.81 6.18 18.95
CA LEU A 387 -12.86 6.79 19.75
C LEU A 387 -14.20 6.05 19.60
N ALA A 388 -14.55 5.60 18.38
CA ALA A 388 -15.74 4.77 18.17
C ALA A 388 -15.72 3.49 19.02
N ARG A 389 -14.54 2.85 19.17
CA ARG A 389 -14.35 1.68 20.04
C ARG A 389 -14.67 2.01 21.50
N HIS A 390 -14.27 3.17 22.00
CA HIS A 390 -14.61 3.54 23.37
C HIS A 390 -16.12 3.59 23.60
N TYR A 391 -16.87 4.15 22.65
CA TYR A 391 -18.33 4.19 22.72
C TYR A 391 -18.99 2.82 22.47
N GLU A 392 -18.46 1.98 21.58
CA GLU A 392 -18.99 0.62 21.34
C GLU A 392 -18.88 -0.25 22.59
N TYR A 393 -17.75 -0.16 23.31
CA TYR A 393 -17.45 -1.03 24.44
C TYR A 393 -17.73 -0.39 25.81
N GLY A 394 -18.10 0.88 25.86
CA GLY A 394 -18.29 1.62 27.11
C GLY A 394 -17.00 1.72 27.94
N GLN A 395 -15.85 1.88 27.29
CA GLN A 395 -14.55 1.93 27.94
C GLN A 395 -14.13 3.38 28.18
N GLY A 396 -13.99 3.80 29.43
CA GLY A 396 -13.62 5.20 29.76
C GLY A 396 -14.75 6.23 29.55
N VAL A 397 -15.86 5.82 28.93
CA VAL A 397 -17.08 6.59 28.69
C VAL A 397 -18.29 5.65 28.75
N ALA A 398 -19.49 6.17 28.99
CA ALA A 398 -20.71 5.37 28.84
C ALA A 398 -20.86 4.91 27.38
N GLY A 399 -21.31 3.66 27.19
CA GLY A 399 -21.49 3.12 25.84
C GLY A 399 -22.58 3.86 25.08
N ASP A 400 -22.31 4.15 23.80
CA ASP A 400 -23.22 4.84 22.88
C ASP A 400 -23.07 4.26 21.47
N ALA A 401 -23.98 3.37 21.10
CA ALA A 401 -23.93 2.69 19.81
C ALA A 401 -24.16 3.65 18.62
N VAL A 402 -24.94 4.72 18.82
CA VAL A 402 -25.24 5.70 17.76
C VAL A 402 -23.99 6.53 17.47
N GLU A 403 -23.33 7.00 18.52
CA GLU A 403 -22.09 7.76 18.38
C GLU A 403 -20.94 6.90 17.87
N ALA A 404 -20.84 5.64 18.32
CA ALA A 404 -19.88 4.68 17.77
C ALA A 404 -20.08 4.48 16.27
N GLU A 405 -21.31 4.24 15.81
CA GLU A 405 -21.61 4.08 14.38
C GLU A 405 -21.28 5.37 13.59
N ARG A 406 -21.62 6.55 14.12
CA ARG A 406 -21.31 7.84 13.49
C ARG A 406 -19.81 8.00 13.26
N LEU A 407 -19.00 7.71 14.28
CA LEU A 407 -17.54 7.80 14.22
C LEU A 407 -16.93 6.73 13.32
N TYR A 408 -17.43 5.49 13.33
CA TYR A 408 -17.01 4.46 12.39
C TYR A 408 -17.29 4.87 10.94
N ARG A 409 -18.48 5.42 10.65
CA ARG A 409 -18.82 5.88 9.29
C ARG A 409 -17.90 7.02 8.86
N LYS A 410 -17.57 7.95 9.76
CA LYS A 410 -16.60 9.04 9.50
C LYS A 410 -15.23 8.47 9.15
N ALA A 411 -14.65 7.65 10.04
CA ALA A 411 -13.34 7.03 9.85
C ALA A 411 -13.28 6.19 8.55
N ALA A 412 -14.31 5.39 8.30
CA ALA A 412 -14.42 4.59 7.10
C ALA A 412 -14.49 5.50 5.85
N SER A 413 -15.23 6.61 5.89
CA SER A 413 -15.33 7.56 4.77
C SER A 413 -13.97 8.15 4.38
N GLU A 414 -13.13 8.42 5.38
CA GLU A 414 -11.76 8.94 5.26
C GLU A 414 -10.72 7.88 4.86
N GLY A 415 -11.14 6.61 4.73
CA GLY A 415 -10.29 5.52 4.26
C GLY A 415 -9.72 4.61 5.35
N ASN A 416 -10.17 4.73 6.62
CA ASN A 416 -9.75 3.81 7.67
C ASN A 416 -10.29 2.39 7.38
N PRO A 417 -9.43 1.39 7.14
CA PRO A 417 -9.87 0.04 6.79
C PRO A 417 -10.49 -0.72 7.97
N PHE A 418 -10.06 -0.42 9.19
CA PHE A 418 -10.57 -1.07 10.41
C PHE A 418 -12.02 -0.66 10.69
N ALA A 419 -12.33 0.63 10.52
CA ALA A 419 -13.68 1.15 10.63
C ALA A 419 -14.60 0.61 9.53
N ALA A 420 -14.11 0.54 8.29
CA ALA A 420 -14.86 -0.08 7.20
C ALA A 420 -15.17 -1.55 7.51
N HIS A 421 -14.18 -2.33 7.96
CA HIS A 421 -14.41 -3.71 8.38
C HIS A 421 -15.40 -3.83 9.54
N ALA A 422 -15.31 -2.98 10.57
CA ALA A 422 -16.23 -2.97 11.71
C ALA A 422 -17.69 -2.72 11.27
N LEU A 423 -17.93 -1.77 10.38
CA LEU A 423 -19.25 -1.51 9.80
C LEU A 423 -19.73 -2.68 8.92
N GLY A 424 -18.81 -3.36 8.23
CA GLY A 424 -19.09 -4.57 7.47
C GLY A 424 -19.62 -5.69 8.37
N MET A 425 -18.95 -5.93 9.50
CA MET A 425 -19.36 -6.93 10.49
C MET A 425 -20.71 -6.59 11.12
N ASP A 426 -20.92 -5.34 11.51
CA ASP A 426 -22.21 -4.90 12.06
C ASP A 426 -23.34 -5.09 11.05
N ALA A 427 -23.15 -4.64 9.81
CA ALA A 427 -24.13 -4.82 8.75
C ALA A 427 -24.42 -6.30 8.47
N GLU A 428 -23.41 -7.16 8.46
CA GLU A 428 -23.59 -8.60 8.28
C GLU A 428 -24.37 -9.22 9.43
N PHE A 429 -24.04 -8.88 10.68
CA PHE A 429 -24.75 -9.36 11.86
C PHE A 429 -26.23 -8.97 11.85
N GLN A 430 -26.52 -7.76 11.37
CA GLN A 430 -27.89 -7.26 11.21
C GLN A 430 -28.57 -7.72 9.91
N GLY A 431 -27.93 -8.59 9.12
CA GLY A 431 -28.50 -9.16 7.90
C GLY A 431 -28.52 -8.22 6.69
N ARG A 432 -27.87 -7.05 6.77
CA ARG A 432 -27.72 -6.08 5.67
C ARG A 432 -26.53 -6.43 4.77
N TYR A 433 -26.61 -7.58 4.10
CA TYR A 433 -25.48 -8.16 3.37
C TYR A 433 -24.93 -7.30 2.22
N GLU A 434 -25.77 -6.50 1.56
CA GLU A 434 -25.32 -5.57 0.52
C GLU A 434 -24.47 -4.43 1.07
N GLU A 435 -24.86 -3.89 2.24
CA GLU A 435 -24.08 -2.88 2.94
C GLU A 435 -22.77 -3.50 3.48
N ALA A 436 -22.86 -4.70 4.08
CA ALA A 436 -21.71 -5.44 4.57
C ALA A 436 -20.66 -5.66 3.46
N ARG A 437 -21.11 -6.11 2.29
CA ARG A 437 -20.24 -6.32 1.12
C ARG A 437 -19.53 -5.03 0.69
N ARG A 438 -20.22 -3.89 0.67
CA ARG A 438 -19.62 -2.60 0.29
C ARG A 438 -18.52 -2.20 1.28
N PHE A 439 -18.75 -2.38 2.56
CA PHE A 439 -17.79 -2.05 3.60
C PHE A 439 -16.59 -2.99 3.64
N TYR A 440 -16.82 -4.31 3.49
CA TYR A 440 -15.73 -5.26 3.33
C TYR A 440 -14.92 -5.02 2.06
N GLN A 441 -15.55 -4.67 0.95
CA GLN A 441 -14.85 -4.26 -0.27
C GLN A 441 -13.98 -3.03 -0.03
N LYS A 442 -14.52 -2.02 0.67
CA LYS A 442 -13.75 -0.82 1.02
C LYS A 442 -12.52 -1.14 1.88
N ALA A 443 -12.65 -2.06 2.84
CA ALA A 443 -11.52 -2.54 3.64
C ALA A 443 -10.50 -3.33 2.80
N ALA A 444 -10.98 -4.20 1.90
CA ALA A 444 -10.13 -4.99 1.01
C ALA A 444 -9.35 -4.12 0.00
N ASP A 445 -9.99 -3.10 -0.58
CA ASP A 445 -9.37 -2.14 -1.50
C ASP A 445 -8.24 -1.35 -0.82
N ALA A 446 -8.35 -1.13 0.49
CA ALA A 446 -7.31 -0.53 1.33
C ALA A 446 -6.22 -1.53 1.77
N GLY A 447 -6.24 -2.76 1.27
CA GLY A 447 -5.23 -3.79 1.55
C GLY A 447 -5.38 -4.46 2.92
N TYR A 448 -6.53 -4.33 3.59
CA TYR A 448 -6.76 -4.99 4.88
C TYR A 448 -7.26 -6.42 4.69
N SER A 449 -6.49 -7.39 5.20
CA SER A 449 -6.75 -8.82 5.01
C SER A 449 -8.12 -9.27 5.53
N GLU A 450 -8.61 -8.69 6.63
CA GLU A 450 -9.95 -9.00 7.16
C GLU A 450 -11.09 -8.52 6.25
N GLY A 451 -10.86 -7.49 5.41
CA GLY A 451 -11.82 -7.12 4.37
C GLY A 451 -12.01 -8.25 3.35
N PHE A 452 -10.92 -8.90 2.95
CA PHE A 452 -10.96 -10.07 2.07
C PHE A 452 -11.61 -11.27 2.76
N MET A 453 -11.35 -11.49 4.06
CA MET A 453 -12.00 -12.53 4.87
C MET A 453 -13.53 -12.35 4.89
N GLY A 454 -14.01 -11.13 5.16
CA GLY A 454 -15.44 -10.81 5.16
C GLY A 454 -16.11 -11.05 3.80
N LEU A 455 -15.49 -10.59 2.71
CA LEU A 455 -15.99 -10.86 1.35
C LEU A 455 -16.02 -12.36 1.03
N ALA A 456 -14.97 -13.10 1.38
CA ALA A 456 -14.88 -14.53 1.16
C ALA A 456 -16.00 -15.26 1.91
N GLY A 457 -16.27 -14.87 3.16
CA GLY A 457 -17.38 -15.39 3.96
C GLY A 457 -18.75 -15.18 3.31
N LEU A 458 -19.01 -13.98 2.77
CA LEU A 458 -20.26 -13.68 2.05
C LEU A 458 -20.43 -14.58 0.80
N HIS A 459 -19.36 -14.77 0.01
CA HIS A 459 -19.38 -15.63 -1.17
C HIS A 459 -19.52 -17.12 -0.83
N ALA A 460 -18.83 -17.61 0.20
CA ALA A 460 -18.90 -19.00 0.64
C ALA A 460 -20.31 -19.36 1.14
N ALA A 461 -20.94 -18.44 1.88
CA ALA A 461 -22.27 -18.62 2.42
C ALA A 461 -23.41 -18.28 1.44
N GLY A 462 -23.11 -17.52 0.37
CA GLY A 462 -24.14 -16.98 -0.53
C GLY A 462 -25.02 -15.90 0.12
N ARG A 463 -24.44 -15.10 1.03
CA ARG A 463 -25.15 -14.03 1.75
C ARG A 463 -25.04 -12.71 0.98
N GLY A 464 -26.17 -12.24 0.43
CA GLY A 464 -26.20 -11.03 -0.40
C GLY A 464 -25.54 -11.18 -1.78
N VAL A 465 -25.02 -12.36 -2.11
CA VAL A 465 -24.42 -12.71 -3.40
C VAL A 465 -24.71 -14.16 -3.73
N SER A 466 -24.62 -14.55 -4.99
CA SER A 466 -24.66 -15.96 -5.38
C SER A 466 -23.51 -16.71 -4.72
N LYS A 467 -23.82 -17.90 -4.17
CA LYS A 467 -22.82 -18.78 -3.57
C LYS A 467 -21.76 -19.15 -4.60
N ASP A 468 -20.51 -18.83 -4.30
CA ASP A 468 -19.36 -19.06 -5.17
C ASP A 468 -18.13 -19.43 -4.32
N LEU A 469 -17.89 -20.73 -4.21
CA LEU A 469 -16.84 -21.30 -3.39
C LEU A 469 -15.43 -21.07 -3.99
N GLU A 470 -15.34 -20.93 -5.31
CA GLU A 470 -14.07 -20.68 -5.98
C GLU A 470 -13.66 -19.22 -5.81
N ARG A 471 -14.62 -18.30 -5.93
CA ARG A 471 -14.40 -16.89 -5.62
C ARG A 471 -14.04 -16.70 -4.15
N ALA A 472 -14.72 -17.40 -3.23
CA ALA A 472 -14.39 -17.37 -1.81
C ALA A 472 -12.97 -17.85 -1.54
N ALA A 473 -12.55 -18.98 -2.14
CA ALA A 473 -11.18 -19.47 -2.02
C ALA A 473 -10.13 -18.47 -2.52
N ALA A 474 -10.38 -17.83 -3.68
CA ALA A 474 -9.46 -16.83 -4.22
C ALA A 474 -9.33 -15.58 -3.33
N LEU A 475 -10.42 -15.14 -2.70
CA LEU A 475 -10.39 -14.04 -1.73
C LEU A 475 -9.62 -14.42 -0.47
N TYR A 476 -9.77 -15.65 0.02
CA TYR A 476 -8.95 -16.17 1.11
C TYR A 476 -7.46 -16.26 0.74
N ASP A 477 -7.11 -16.59 -0.51
CA ASP A 477 -5.71 -16.56 -0.95
C ASP A 477 -5.10 -15.15 -0.90
N GLU A 478 -5.86 -14.12 -1.28
CA GLU A 478 -5.42 -12.74 -1.14
C GLU A 478 -5.24 -12.32 0.32
N ALA A 479 -6.17 -12.72 1.21
CA ALA A 479 -6.01 -12.50 2.65
C ALA A 479 -4.75 -13.18 3.21
N ALA A 480 -4.44 -14.41 2.76
CA ALA A 480 -3.25 -15.15 3.16
C ALA A 480 -1.96 -14.47 2.67
N ARG A 481 -1.96 -13.96 1.42
CA ARG A 481 -0.84 -13.19 0.86
C ARG A 481 -0.54 -11.92 1.66
N LEU A 482 -1.57 -11.33 2.27
CA LEU A 482 -1.48 -10.16 3.15
C LEU A 482 -1.16 -10.53 4.61
N GLY A 483 -0.82 -11.80 4.90
CA GLY A 483 -0.35 -12.25 6.21
C GLY A 483 -1.45 -12.69 7.18
N ASN A 484 -2.66 -13.02 6.70
CA ASN A 484 -3.67 -13.65 7.56
C ASN A 484 -3.41 -15.15 7.73
N ASP A 485 -3.08 -15.57 8.95
CA ASP A 485 -2.67 -16.95 9.28
C ASP A 485 -3.77 -17.99 9.05
N GLN A 486 -5.04 -17.60 9.17
CA GLN A 486 -6.17 -18.53 9.02
C GLN A 486 -6.62 -18.68 7.56
N ALA A 487 -6.34 -17.69 6.73
CA ALA A 487 -6.91 -17.58 5.39
C ALA A 487 -6.48 -18.73 4.46
N ALA A 488 -5.22 -19.18 4.52
CA ALA A 488 -4.77 -20.33 3.70
C ALA A 488 -5.53 -21.63 4.02
N THR A 489 -5.90 -21.81 5.29
CA THR A 489 -6.69 -22.97 5.72
C THR A 489 -8.10 -22.88 5.16
N TRP A 490 -8.74 -21.72 5.25
CA TRP A 490 -10.08 -21.49 4.70
C TRP A 490 -10.11 -21.62 3.16
N ALA A 491 -9.09 -21.13 2.46
CA ALA A 491 -8.96 -21.31 1.01
C ALA A 491 -8.95 -22.81 0.63
N SER A 492 -8.20 -23.63 1.37
CA SER A 492 -8.14 -25.08 1.15
C SER A 492 -9.49 -25.77 1.38
N ILE A 493 -10.20 -25.39 2.45
CA ILE A 493 -11.53 -25.91 2.77
C ILE A 493 -12.51 -25.60 1.64
N GLU A 494 -12.57 -24.36 1.16
CA GLU A 494 -13.55 -23.98 0.14
C GLU A 494 -13.24 -24.59 -1.24
N ARG A 495 -11.97 -24.77 -1.60
CA ARG A 495 -11.60 -25.54 -2.81
C ARG A 495 -12.06 -26.99 -2.71
N SER A 496 -11.93 -27.62 -1.54
CA SER A 496 -12.42 -28.99 -1.30
C SER A 496 -13.93 -29.07 -1.47
N HIS A 497 -14.67 -28.10 -0.93
CA HIS A 497 -16.12 -28.01 -1.12
C HIS A 497 -16.52 -27.78 -2.58
N ALA A 498 -15.85 -26.86 -3.28
CA ALA A 498 -16.07 -26.59 -4.70
C ALA A 498 -15.84 -27.84 -5.56
N ARG A 499 -14.76 -28.58 -5.28
CA ARG A 499 -14.43 -29.84 -5.96
C ARG A 499 -15.54 -30.88 -5.77
N ARG A 500 -15.98 -31.11 -4.52
CA ARG A 500 -17.09 -32.04 -4.23
C ARG A 500 -18.37 -31.63 -4.95
N GLN A 501 -18.66 -30.34 -5.02
CA GLN A 501 -19.84 -29.83 -5.73
C GLN A 501 -19.78 -30.14 -7.24
N ARG A 502 -18.62 -29.95 -7.87
CA ARG A 502 -18.39 -30.31 -9.29
C ARG A 502 -18.47 -31.81 -9.53
N GLU A 503 -17.88 -32.63 -8.66
CA GLU A 503 -17.91 -34.09 -8.75
C GLU A 503 -19.34 -34.64 -8.63
N ASN A 504 -20.13 -34.12 -7.69
CA ASN A 504 -21.54 -34.47 -7.54
C ASN A 504 -22.38 -34.06 -8.77
N ALA A 505 -22.16 -32.85 -9.31
CA ALA A 505 -22.84 -32.40 -10.52
C ALA A 505 -22.50 -33.29 -11.72
N THR A 506 -21.24 -33.67 -11.87
CA THR A 506 -20.78 -34.56 -12.96
C THR A 506 -21.37 -35.95 -12.82
N GLY A 507 -21.38 -36.52 -11.61
CA GLY A 507 -22.00 -37.81 -11.32
C GLY A 507 -23.50 -37.82 -11.60
N ALA A 508 -24.21 -36.74 -11.26
CA ALA A 508 -25.63 -36.60 -11.56
C ALA A 508 -25.91 -36.57 -13.07
N VAL A 509 -25.11 -35.83 -13.84
CA VAL A 509 -25.22 -35.79 -15.31
C VAL A 509 -24.92 -37.16 -15.94
N GLN A 510 -23.86 -37.84 -15.49
CA GLN A 510 -23.52 -39.18 -15.97
C GLN A 510 -24.63 -40.20 -15.68
N ALA A 511 -25.24 -40.13 -14.49
CA ALA A 511 -26.37 -40.99 -14.13
C ALA A 511 -27.59 -40.73 -15.03
N GLN A 512 -27.89 -39.47 -15.34
CA GLN A 512 -29.01 -39.10 -16.21
C GLN A 512 -28.78 -39.53 -17.67
N VAL A 513 -27.56 -39.37 -18.19
CA VAL A 513 -27.18 -39.87 -19.51
C VAL A 513 -27.30 -41.39 -19.58
N LYS A 514 -26.80 -42.11 -18.57
CA LYS A 514 -26.91 -43.57 -18.50
C LYS A 514 -28.36 -44.03 -18.52
N LYS A 515 -29.23 -43.42 -17.70
CA LYS A 515 -30.67 -43.70 -17.68
C LYS A 515 -31.31 -43.52 -19.07
N SER A 516 -30.99 -42.42 -19.76
CA SER A 516 -31.52 -42.15 -21.11
C SER A 516 -31.04 -43.16 -22.16
N LEU A 517 -29.80 -43.65 -22.04
CA LEU A 517 -29.24 -44.67 -22.93
C LEU A 517 -29.89 -46.04 -22.70
N ASP A 518 -30.13 -46.39 -21.44
CA ASP A 518 -30.82 -47.63 -21.05
C ASP A 518 -32.28 -47.63 -21.53
N GLU A 519 -32.98 -46.50 -21.46
CA GLU A 519 -34.33 -46.33 -22.02
C GLU A 519 -34.34 -46.49 -23.55
N ARG A 520 -33.42 -45.85 -24.29
CA ARG A 520 -33.29 -46.03 -25.75
C ARG A 520 -32.90 -47.45 -26.16
N ARG A 521 -32.16 -48.20 -25.31
CA ARG A 521 -31.88 -49.62 -25.55
C ARG A 521 -33.15 -50.45 -25.42
N LYS A 522 -33.95 -50.22 -24.38
CA LYS A 522 -35.25 -50.91 -24.19
C LYS A 522 -36.20 -50.66 -25.37
N GLU A 523 -36.33 -49.42 -25.84
CA GLU A 523 -37.17 -49.11 -27.02
C GLU A 523 -36.71 -49.82 -28.30
N ARG A 524 -35.39 -49.90 -28.54
CA ARG A 524 -34.86 -50.62 -29.70
C ARG A 524 -35.14 -52.12 -29.63
N HIS A 525 -35.00 -52.72 -28.44
CA HIS A 525 -35.35 -54.12 -28.25
C HIS A 525 -36.83 -54.38 -28.47
N LEU A 526 -37.71 -53.49 -28.00
CA LEU A 526 -39.15 -53.62 -28.21
C LEU A 526 -39.52 -53.54 -29.69
N LYS A 527 -38.98 -52.56 -30.43
CA LYS A 527 -39.18 -52.45 -31.89
C LYS A 527 -38.66 -53.66 -32.66
N ALA A 528 -37.54 -54.25 -32.23
CA ALA A 528 -37.02 -55.47 -32.85
C ALA A 528 -37.92 -56.69 -32.63
N ILE A 529 -38.55 -56.79 -31.46
CA ILE A 529 -39.55 -57.83 -31.16
C ILE A 529 -40.80 -57.63 -32.02
N GLU A 530 -41.34 -56.41 -32.08
CA GLU A 530 -42.49 -56.08 -32.93
C GLU A 530 -42.22 -56.38 -34.40
N ALA A 531 -41.02 -56.07 -34.91
CA ALA A 531 -40.61 -56.39 -36.28
C ALA A 531 -40.55 -57.91 -36.52
N ALA A 532 -39.99 -58.67 -35.58
CA ALA A 532 -39.93 -60.13 -35.68
C ALA A 532 -41.32 -60.79 -35.62
N GLU A 533 -42.23 -60.27 -34.81
CA GLU A 533 -43.62 -60.73 -34.73
C GLU A 533 -44.42 -60.38 -36.00
N ALA A 534 -44.18 -59.19 -36.58
CA ALA A 534 -44.77 -58.80 -37.86
C ALA A 534 -44.27 -59.68 -39.02
N GLU A 535 -42.98 -60.05 -39.03
CA GLU A 535 -42.39 -60.95 -40.03
C GLU A 535 -42.94 -62.38 -39.89
N LYS A 536 -43.12 -62.86 -38.65
CA LYS A 536 -43.78 -64.14 -38.35
C LYS A 536 -45.24 -64.17 -38.79
N SER A 537 -45.93 -63.03 -38.72
CA SER A 537 -47.33 -62.89 -39.17
C SER A 537 -47.45 -62.84 -40.69
N ARG A 538 -46.42 -62.35 -41.41
CA ARG A 538 -46.38 -62.32 -42.88
C ARG A 538 -46.03 -63.66 -43.54
N SER A 539 -45.31 -64.56 -42.85
CA SER A 539 -44.77 -65.79 -43.45
C SER A 539 -45.72 -66.99 -43.45
N GLY A 540 -46.89 -66.92 -42.80
CA GLY A 540 -47.97 -67.90 -42.97
C GLY A 540 -47.59 -69.38 -42.73
N MET A 541 -46.58 -69.68 -41.92
CA MET A 541 -46.09 -71.04 -41.70
C MET A 541 -46.58 -71.62 -40.37
N SER A 542 -47.42 -72.66 -40.43
CA SER A 542 -47.63 -73.58 -39.31
C SER A 542 -46.51 -74.62 -39.30
N TYR A 543 -45.75 -74.70 -38.22
CA TYR A 543 -44.84 -75.82 -37.96
C TYR A 543 -45.17 -76.45 -36.60
N SER A 544 -45.58 -77.71 -36.65
CA SER A 544 -45.60 -78.64 -35.52
C SER A 544 -44.19 -79.20 -35.34
N GLY A 545 -43.53 -78.84 -34.24
CA GLY A 545 -42.17 -79.27 -33.89
C GLY A 545 -41.37 -78.10 -33.33
N GLY A 546 -41.49 -77.88 -32.02
CA GLY A 546 -40.89 -76.73 -31.36
C GLY A 546 -39.40 -76.89 -31.04
N PRO A 547 -38.60 -75.83 -31.21
CA PRO A 547 -37.53 -75.49 -30.29
C PRO A 547 -38.04 -74.42 -29.32
N GLU A 548 -37.99 -74.79 -28.05
CA GLU A 548 -38.13 -73.97 -26.86
C GLU A 548 -37.70 -72.48 -27.01
N LEU A 549 -38.69 -71.59 -27.07
CA LEU A 549 -38.54 -70.13 -26.86
C LEU A 549 -38.35 -69.81 -25.35
N THR A 550 -37.46 -70.53 -24.68
CA THR A 550 -37.30 -70.46 -23.21
C THR A 550 -36.18 -69.52 -22.75
N GLY A 551 -35.36 -69.00 -23.68
CA GLY A 551 -34.23 -68.12 -23.36
C GLY A 551 -34.61 -66.66 -23.09
N TRP A 552 -35.38 -66.03 -23.99
CA TRP A 552 -35.64 -64.59 -23.93
C TRP A 552 -36.69 -64.18 -22.89
N ARG A 553 -37.67 -65.05 -22.59
CA ARG A 553 -38.60 -64.84 -21.47
C ARG A 553 -37.91 -64.99 -20.10
N LYS A 554 -36.88 -65.84 -19.98
CA LYS A 554 -36.05 -65.92 -18.76
C LYS A 554 -35.17 -64.66 -18.57
N TRP A 555 -34.72 -64.03 -19.65
CA TRP A 555 -33.98 -62.78 -19.59
C TRP A 555 -34.84 -61.58 -19.15
N LEU A 556 -36.11 -61.52 -19.57
CA LEU A 556 -37.04 -60.44 -19.18
C LEU A 556 -37.61 -60.59 -17.75
N VAL A 557 -37.74 -61.80 -17.20
CA VAL A 557 -38.24 -62.01 -15.81
C VAL A 557 -37.12 -61.83 -14.77
N GLY A 558 -35.84 -61.97 -15.16
CA GLY A 558 -34.69 -61.80 -14.25
C GLY A 558 -34.41 -60.36 -13.78
N PHE A 559 -35.10 -59.35 -14.31
CA PHE A 559 -34.88 -57.93 -13.94
C PHE A 559 -36.01 -57.32 -13.11
N ALA A 560 -37.04 -58.10 -12.73
CA ALA A 560 -38.23 -57.60 -12.03
C ALA A 560 -38.41 -58.08 -10.58
N GLY A 561 -37.46 -58.82 -9.99
CA GLY A 561 -37.60 -59.23 -8.58
C GLY A 561 -36.25 -59.52 -7.92
N GLY A 562 -35.89 -58.72 -6.91
CA GLY A 562 -34.68 -58.95 -6.11
C GLY A 562 -34.28 -57.79 -5.22
N SER A 563 -35.13 -57.45 -4.25
CA SER A 563 -34.77 -56.68 -3.06
C SER A 563 -34.07 -57.57 -2.02
N SER A 564 -33.10 -56.99 -1.29
CA SER A 564 -32.75 -57.22 0.12
C SER A 564 -32.62 -58.67 0.67
N SER A 565 -31.42 -59.02 1.13
CA SER A 565 -31.15 -59.72 2.40
C SER A 565 -29.62 -59.77 2.57
N GLY A 566 -29.00 -59.36 3.69
CA GLY A 566 -29.42 -59.61 5.06
C GLY A 566 -28.81 -60.94 5.51
N GLY A 567 -27.55 -60.93 5.95
CA GLY A 567 -26.88 -62.07 6.57
C GLY A 567 -26.51 -61.71 8.01
N GLY A 568 -27.12 -62.40 8.97
CA GLY A 568 -26.90 -62.21 10.40
C GLY A 568 -26.83 -63.53 11.16
N TYR A 569 -25.83 -63.58 12.03
CA TYR A 569 -25.73 -64.26 13.34
C TYR A 569 -25.51 -65.78 13.43
N SER A 570 -24.43 -66.12 14.17
CA SER A 570 -24.47 -67.12 15.24
C SER A 570 -23.89 -66.52 16.53
N SER A 571 -24.52 -66.87 17.64
CA SER A 571 -24.43 -66.32 19.00
C SER A 571 -23.34 -66.90 19.90
N GLY A 572 -22.94 -66.14 20.92
CA GLY A 572 -22.35 -66.62 22.17
C GLY A 572 -22.22 -65.51 23.22
N SER A 573 -23.14 -65.43 24.18
CA SER A 573 -23.03 -64.62 25.42
C SER A 573 -22.08 -65.32 26.40
N SER A 574 -21.28 -64.66 27.24
CA SER A 574 -21.70 -63.91 28.43
C SER A 574 -20.47 -63.26 29.10
N GLY A 575 -20.67 -62.20 29.89
CA GLY A 575 -19.63 -61.69 30.80
C GLY A 575 -19.62 -60.18 30.97
N SER A 576 -20.31 -59.70 32.00
CA SER A 576 -20.37 -58.32 32.48
C SER A 576 -19.09 -57.86 33.19
N SER A 577 -18.56 -56.67 32.85
CA SER A 577 -17.93 -55.74 33.81
C SER A 577 -17.59 -54.37 33.19
N HIS A 578 -18.12 -53.32 33.84
CA HIS A 578 -17.57 -51.99 34.11
C HIS A 578 -16.91 -51.08 33.02
N SER A 579 -17.48 -49.87 32.98
CA SER A 579 -16.88 -48.53 32.77
C SER A 579 -16.38 -48.11 31.39
N GLY A 580 -16.87 -46.94 30.96
CA GLY A 580 -16.05 -45.95 30.27
C GLY A 580 -16.35 -45.69 28.79
N SER A 581 -17.02 -44.56 28.54
CA SER A 581 -16.84 -43.66 27.40
C SER A 581 -17.16 -44.11 25.96
N SER A 582 -17.99 -43.25 25.34
CA SER A 582 -18.00 -42.85 23.92
C SER A 582 -18.85 -43.65 22.90
N SER A 583 -19.62 -42.83 22.15
CA SER A 583 -19.96 -42.93 20.72
C SER A 583 -21.25 -43.63 20.26
N GLY A 584 -21.92 -42.93 19.33
CA GLY A 584 -22.94 -43.41 18.37
C GLY A 584 -24.38 -43.28 18.88
N SER A 585 -25.37 -42.78 18.14
CA SER A 585 -25.49 -42.41 16.73
C SER A 585 -26.82 -41.68 16.57
N GLY A 586 -26.81 -40.55 15.85
CA GLY A 586 -28.01 -39.83 15.44
C GLY A 586 -27.64 -38.92 14.29
N TYR A 587 -28.16 -39.21 13.10
CA TYR A 587 -28.01 -38.40 11.89
C TYR A 587 -28.41 -36.94 12.18
N GLN A 588 -27.47 -36.01 12.04
CA GLN A 588 -27.69 -34.55 12.13
C GLN A 588 -27.23 -33.87 10.85
N ASP A 589 -28.09 -32.99 10.35
CA ASP A 589 -27.87 -31.99 9.29
C ASP A 589 -26.60 -31.15 9.59
N PRO A 590 -25.66 -31.01 8.62
CA PRO A 590 -24.40 -30.30 8.85
C PRO A 590 -24.54 -28.77 9.01
N TYR A 591 -25.73 -28.18 8.87
CA TYR A 591 -25.95 -26.74 9.08
C TYR A 591 -26.95 -26.41 10.20
N GLY A 592 -27.36 -27.40 11.00
CA GLY A 592 -28.24 -27.19 12.15
C GLY A 592 -27.50 -26.88 13.45
N GLY A 593 -27.33 -25.59 13.76
CA GLY A 593 -27.37 -25.14 15.15
C GLY A 593 -26.06 -25.10 15.95
N LEU A 594 -24.96 -24.60 15.38
CA LEU A 594 -23.94 -23.88 16.16
C LEU A 594 -23.34 -22.80 15.25
N ASN A 595 -23.73 -21.55 15.46
CA ASN A 595 -22.99 -20.42 14.93
C ASN A 595 -21.54 -20.51 15.46
N PRO A 596 -20.50 -20.66 14.61
CA PRO A 596 -19.11 -20.61 15.07
C PRO A 596 -18.76 -19.28 15.76
N TRP A 597 -19.63 -18.27 15.58
CA TRP A 597 -19.55 -16.93 16.13
C TRP A 597 -20.52 -16.65 17.30
N SER A 598 -21.12 -17.64 18.01
CA SER A 598 -22.01 -17.29 19.15
C SER A 598 -21.39 -17.44 20.54
N ARG A 599 -20.43 -18.34 20.74
CA ARG A 599 -19.72 -18.48 22.03
C ARG A 599 -18.28 -18.02 22.00
N ASP A 600 -17.70 -17.97 20.81
CA ASP A 600 -16.30 -17.60 20.61
C ASP A 600 -16.13 -16.15 20.14
N TYR A 601 -17.22 -15.42 19.86
CA TYR A 601 -17.18 -14.03 19.37
C TYR A 601 -16.63 -13.04 20.40
N GLN A 602 -16.76 -13.34 21.69
CA GLN A 602 -16.12 -12.60 22.78
C GLN A 602 -14.64 -12.99 22.95
N GLN A 603 -14.24 -14.21 22.58
CA GLN A 603 -12.88 -14.75 22.77
C GLN A 603 -11.97 -14.59 21.53
N ARG A 604 -12.52 -14.60 20.30
CA ARG A 604 -11.85 -14.28 19.03
C ARG A 604 -11.79 -12.77 18.74
N ARG A 605 -12.14 -11.93 19.71
CA ARG A 605 -11.99 -10.45 19.69
C ARG A 605 -10.55 -10.00 19.97
N ALA A 606 -9.60 -10.94 20.05
CA ALA A 606 -8.15 -10.66 19.99
C ALA A 606 -7.77 -10.27 18.55
N ILE A 607 -8.13 -9.04 18.20
CA ILE A 607 -7.75 -8.35 16.97
C ILE A 607 -6.23 -8.43 16.81
N SER A 608 -5.78 -8.70 15.58
CA SER A 608 -4.43 -8.39 15.08
C SER A 608 -3.89 -7.13 15.75
N ASN A 609 -2.96 -7.28 16.69
CA ASN A 609 -2.56 -6.25 17.64
C ASN A 609 -2.33 -4.88 16.94
N PRO A 610 -3.28 -3.92 16.98
CA PRO A 610 -3.13 -2.64 16.29
C PRO A 610 -2.03 -1.80 16.94
N VAL A 611 -1.59 -2.17 18.15
CA VAL A 611 -0.43 -1.58 18.81
C VAL A 611 0.81 -1.71 17.93
N SER A 612 1.05 -2.86 17.27
CA SER A 612 2.21 -2.99 16.37
C SER A 612 2.06 -2.13 15.10
N TYR A 613 0.85 -2.04 14.55
CA TYR A 613 0.56 -1.18 13.39
C TYR A 613 0.81 0.30 13.74
N TYR A 614 0.24 0.79 14.83
CA TYR A 614 0.37 2.18 15.25
C TYR A 614 1.75 2.51 15.82
N GLN A 615 2.38 1.62 16.61
CA GLN A 615 3.76 1.80 17.08
C GLN A 615 4.76 1.81 15.91
N ASN A 616 4.57 1.00 14.87
CA ASN A 616 5.46 1.04 13.70
C ASN A 616 5.17 2.23 12.77
N THR A 617 3.92 2.68 12.69
CA THR A 617 3.51 3.82 11.84
C THR A 617 3.94 5.16 12.44
N TYR A 618 3.94 5.30 13.77
CA TYR A 618 4.26 6.55 14.47
C TYR A 618 5.63 6.52 15.17
N LYS A 619 6.54 5.63 14.76
CA LYS A 619 7.94 5.59 15.23
C LYS A 619 8.70 6.84 14.76
N TYR A 620 8.83 7.83 15.63
CA TYR A 620 9.78 8.94 15.53
C TYR A 620 10.46 9.19 16.88
#